data_AF-W4LRN9-F1
#
_entry.id   AF-W4LRN9-F1
#
_cell.length_a   1.000
_cell.length_b   1.000
_cell.length_c   1.000
_cell.angle_alpha   90.00
_cell.angle_beta   90.00
_cell.angle_gamma   90.00
#
_symmetry.space_group_name_H-M   'P 1'
#
loop_
_entity.id
_entity.type
_entity.pdbx_description
1 polymer ?
#
loop_
_entity_poly.entity_id
_entity_poly.type
_entity_poly.pdbx_seq_one_letter_code
_entity_poly.pdbx_strand_id
1 'polypeptide(L)'
;MENMPRAVMPIVLVLSVILMIPSGAWAQEEGAFWQAIRENLTVTLRSQHDGYIQASGRDPERVRNEGLLRLKYVQTFRDIVTLLAIPTVRFDDANLFQGVIDEVPDRSERANILDLEEYYLEVVSQRFDVRVGKQIYNWGKADGINPSNHLSTVDLTDLVEDRDIGIFSTRINLFLTQDVILETVWSPFFTPIRLAPRGTRFSFIPAASTVRVNPRELPRTSLANSQYALRLLAFWGPVDMSLIWYDGINDAPVSRREADGSLTPVYNKIRVLGANIAFNTGKIGWRAEVGYQLTDGRRADHFVQYVIGVDRTFADVLSDHDLYVLLQYVGLEITAVAGGSIR
;
A
#
# COMPACT_ATOMS: atom_id res chain seq x y z
N MET A 1 30.61 3.11 33.07
CA MET A 1 30.37 2.24 31.89
C MET A 1 28.92 1.80 31.96
N GLU A 2 28.04 2.59 31.37
CA GLU A 2 26.61 2.29 31.25
C GLU A 2 26.41 1.24 30.15
N ASN A 3 25.72 0.16 30.49
CA ASN A 3 25.34 -0.88 29.54
C ASN A 3 24.36 -0.31 28.51
N MET A 4 24.83 -0.09 27.27
CA MET A 4 23.91 0.15 26.16
C MET A 4 23.04 -1.09 25.94
N PRO A 5 21.70 -0.96 25.88
CA PRO A 5 20.85 -2.08 25.50
C PRO A 5 21.16 -2.45 24.05
N ARG A 6 21.54 -3.71 23.83
CA ARG A 6 21.70 -4.29 22.49
C ARG A 6 20.36 -4.24 21.78
N ALA A 7 20.33 -3.68 20.58
CA ALA A 7 19.18 -3.79 19.69
C ALA A 7 18.98 -5.27 19.34
N VAL A 8 17.94 -5.87 19.90
CA VAL A 8 17.49 -7.21 19.52
C VAL A 8 16.47 -7.02 18.40
N MET A 9 16.80 -7.48 17.19
CA MET A 9 15.81 -7.61 16.12
C MET A 9 14.70 -8.55 16.63
N PRO A 10 13.42 -8.17 16.60
CA PRO A 10 12.34 -9.09 16.90
C PRO A 10 12.31 -10.17 15.81
N ILE A 11 12.33 -11.43 16.22
CA ILE A 11 11.94 -12.55 15.36
C ILE A 11 10.43 -12.64 15.44
N VAL A 12 9.74 -12.39 14.33
CA VAL A 12 8.29 -12.56 14.22
C VAL A 12 8.01 -13.89 13.55
N LEU A 13 7.09 -14.67 14.10
CA LEU A 13 6.73 -15.99 13.60
C LEU A 13 5.27 -15.92 13.13
N VAL A 14 5.08 -15.63 11.84
CA VAL A 14 3.74 -15.53 11.22
C VAL A 14 3.32 -16.93 10.76
N LEU A 15 2.27 -17.48 11.37
CA LEU A 15 1.63 -18.74 10.96
C LEU A 15 0.34 -18.42 10.22
N SER A 16 0.41 -18.33 8.89
CA SER A 16 -0.77 -18.14 8.03
C SER A 16 -1.35 -19.50 7.61
N VAL A 17 -2.53 -19.86 8.12
CA VAL A 17 -3.30 -21.00 7.62
C VAL A 17 -4.32 -20.50 6.61
N ILE A 18 -4.12 -20.77 5.32
CA ILE A 18 -5.10 -20.50 4.27
C ILE A 18 -5.92 -21.77 4.06
N LEU A 19 -7.16 -21.78 4.55
CA LEU A 19 -8.14 -22.82 4.24
C LEU A 19 -8.95 -22.40 3.01
N MET A 20 -8.61 -22.95 1.84
CA MET A 20 -9.55 -23.02 0.73
C MET A 20 -10.51 -24.16 1.01
N ILE A 21 -11.79 -23.86 1.23
CA ILE A 21 -12.84 -24.87 1.35
C ILE A 21 -13.57 -24.95 0.00
N PRO A 22 -13.28 -25.96 -0.85
CA PRO A 22 -14.20 -26.31 -1.91
C PRO A 22 -15.42 -26.95 -1.24
N SER A 23 -16.51 -26.20 -1.13
CA SER A 23 -17.72 -26.63 -0.42
C SER A 23 -18.53 -27.61 -1.28
N GLY A 24 -18.10 -28.86 -1.38
CA GLY A 24 -18.91 -29.95 -1.94
C GLY A 24 -19.78 -30.60 -0.87
N ALA A 25 -20.93 -30.01 -0.50
CA ALA A 25 -21.85 -30.69 0.43
C ALA A 25 -23.32 -30.23 0.44
N TRP A 26 -23.84 -29.49 -0.55
CA TRP A 26 -25.28 -29.19 -0.61
C TRP A 26 -25.71 -29.12 -2.07
N ALA A 27 -26.26 -30.21 -2.60
CA ALA A 27 -26.70 -30.28 -3.99
C ALA A 27 -28.08 -30.94 -4.06
N GLN A 28 -29.11 -30.18 -3.69
CA GLN A 28 -30.48 -30.39 -4.17
C GLN A 28 -31.09 -29.00 -4.44
N GLU A 29 -31.32 -28.72 -5.73
CA GLU A 29 -31.89 -27.49 -6.31
C GLU A 29 -31.26 -26.17 -5.81
N GLU A 30 -29.99 -25.96 -6.16
CA GLU A 30 -29.31 -24.70 -5.89
C GLU A 30 -29.80 -23.63 -6.90
N GLY A 31 -30.54 -22.64 -6.41
CA GLY A 31 -31.01 -21.53 -7.26
C GLY A 31 -29.85 -20.72 -7.85
N ALA A 32 -30.08 -20.06 -9.00
CA ALA A 32 -29.04 -19.35 -9.76
C ALA A 32 -28.21 -18.35 -8.93
N PHE A 33 -28.79 -17.78 -7.87
CA PHE A 33 -28.07 -16.94 -6.91
C PHE A 33 -26.95 -17.69 -6.18
N TRP A 34 -27.25 -18.86 -5.63
CA TRP A 34 -26.30 -19.65 -4.84
C TRP A 34 -25.20 -20.23 -5.72
N GLN A 35 -25.54 -20.64 -6.95
CA GLN A 35 -24.55 -21.01 -7.95
C GLN A 35 -23.59 -19.86 -8.25
N ALA A 36 -24.10 -18.64 -8.49
CA ALA A 36 -23.27 -17.47 -8.74
C ALA A 36 -22.37 -17.11 -7.56
N ILE A 37 -22.85 -17.25 -6.31
CA ILE A 37 -22.01 -17.08 -5.12
C ILE A 37 -20.89 -18.13 -5.11
N ARG A 38 -21.21 -19.39 -5.36
CA ARG A 38 -20.26 -20.50 -5.32
C ARG A 38 -19.14 -20.38 -6.35
N GLU A 39 -19.46 -19.93 -7.54
CA GLU A 39 -18.50 -19.81 -8.65
C GLU A 39 -17.60 -18.58 -8.52
N ASN A 40 -18.07 -17.53 -7.86
CA ASN A 40 -17.44 -16.20 -7.90
C ASN A 40 -16.93 -15.69 -6.54
N LEU A 41 -17.22 -16.39 -5.44
CA LEU A 41 -16.78 -16.02 -4.09
C LEU A 41 -15.55 -16.82 -3.68
N THR A 42 -14.47 -16.11 -3.34
CA THR A 42 -13.33 -16.65 -2.61
C THR A 42 -13.41 -16.24 -1.15
N VAL A 43 -13.37 -17.21 -0.24
CA VAL A 43 -13.33 -16.98 1.20
C VAL A 43 -11.90 -17.22 1.69
N THR A 44 -11.36 -16.27 2.45
CA THR A 44 -10.08 -16.42 3.12
C THR A 44 -10.27 -16.15 4.61
N LEU A 45 -9.95 -17.14 5.42
CA LEU A 45 -9.81 -17.00 6.86
C LEU A 45 -8.32 -17.01 7.19
N ARG A 46 -7.85 -16.01 7.91
CA ARG A 46 -6.48 -15.92 8.42
C ARG A 46 -6.54 -15.70 9.92
N SER A 47 -5.66 -16.41 10.64
CA SER A 47 -5.34 -16.14 12.04
C SER A 47 -3.85 -15.81 12.09
N GLN A 48 -3.49 -14.81 12.87
CA GLN A 48 -2.12 -14.36 13.07
C GLN A 48 -1.85 -14.24 14.57
N HIS A 49 -0.65 -14.66 14.98
CA HIS A 49 -0.23 -14.73 16.36
C HIS A 49 1.20 -14.19 16.47
N ASP A 50 1.36 -12.97 16.95
CA ASP A 50 2.66 -12.32 17.07
C ASP A 50 3.17 -12.42 18.50
N GLY A 51 4.35 -13.02 18.68
CA GLY A 51 5.00 -13.18 19.97
C GLY A 51 6.27 -12.33 20.09
N TYR A 52 6.38 -11.54 21.16
CA TYR A 52 7.54 -10.71 21.45
C TYR A 52 8.34 -11.25 22.65
N ILE A 53 9.65 -11.44 22.44
CA ILE A 53 10.59 -11.95 23.46
C ILE A 53 10.63 -11.01 24.67
N GLN A 54 10.55 -9.70 24.44
CA GLN A 54 10.52 -8.69 25.50
C GLN A 54 9.31 -7.77 25.34
N ALA A 55 8.72 -7.40 26.47
CA ALA A 55 7.77 -6.30 26.52
C ALA A 55 8.50 -5.01 26.15
N SER A 56 7.84 -4.15 25.37
CA SER A 56 8.34 -2.81 25.10
C SER A 56 7.95 -1.91 26.26
N GLY A 57 8.80 -0.95 26.63
CA GLY A 57 8.38 0.13 27.54
C GLY A 57 7.22 0.98 26.99
N ARG A 58 6.92 0.84 25.69
CA ARG A 58 5.78 1.47 25.01
C ARG A 58 4.56 0.56 24.91
N ASP A 59 4.73 -0.76 25.06
CA ASP A 59 3.69 -1.77 24.88
C ASP A 59 4.02 -3.01 25.74
N PRO A 60 3.35 -3.19 26.89
CA PRO A 60 3.60 -4.30 27.79
C PRO A 60 3.15 -5.64 27.22
N GLU A 61 2.31 -5.64 26.18
CA GLU A 61 1.78 -6.87 25.59
C GLU A 61 2.88 -7.58 24.78
N ARG A 62 2.99 -8.88 25.06
CA ARG A 62 3.98 -9.77 24.45
C ARG A 62 3.38 -10.72 23.45
N VAL A 63 2.06 -10.79 23.39
CA VAL A 63 1.33 -11.61 22.43
C VAL A 63 0.26 -10.72 21.83
N ARG A 64 0.11 -10.78 20.51
CA ARG A 64 -0.99 -10.17 19.78
C ARG A 64 -1.63 -11.20 18.90
N ASN A 65 -2.95 -11.15 18.79
CA ASN A 65 -3.72 -12.06 17.98
C ASN A 65 -4.63 -11.26 17.07
N GLU A 66 -4.57 -11.57 15.77
CA GLU A 66 -5.47 -11.00 14.78
C GLU A 66 -6.18 -12.12 14.03
N GLY A 67 -7.47 -11.94 13.78
CA GLY A 67 -8.21 -12.74 12.81
C GLY A 67 -8.76 -11.88 11.69
N LEU A 68 -8.72 -12.42 10.48
CA LEU A 68 -9.24 -11.80 9.27
C LEU A 68 -10.15 -12.80 8.54
N LEU A 69 -11.39 -12.39 8.29
CA LEU A 69 -12.27 -12.99 7.31
C LEU A 69 -12.32 -12.05 6.10
N ARG A 70 -11.90 -12.54 4.93
CA ARG A 70 -11.90 -11.80 3.66
C ARG A 70 -12.78 -12.54 2.66
N LEU A 71 -13.70 -11.80 2.03
CA LEU A 71 -14.68 -12.34 1.10
C LEU A 71 -14.52 -11.63 -0.24
N LYS A 72 -13.81 -12.25 -1.20
CA LYS A 72 -13.61 -11.67 -2.53
C LYS A 72 -14.66 -12.19 -3.49
N TYR A 73 -15.54 -11.32 -3.96
CA TYR A 73 -16.55 -11.64 -4.97
C TYR A 73 -16.20 -10.97 -6.30
N VAL A 74 -16.16 -11.74 -7.38
CA VAL A 74 -15.87 -11.24 -8.74
C VAL A 74 -16.89 -11.78 -9.73
N GLN A 75 -17.72 -10.91 -10.30
CA GLN A 75 -18.73 -11.30 -11.27
C GLN A 75 -18.53 -10.57 -12.59
N THR A 76 -18.39 -11.32 -13.68
CA THR A 76 -18.34 -10.77 -15.03
C THR A 76 -19.70 -10.94 -15.71
N PHE A 77 -20.18 -9.87 -16.35
CA PHE A 77 -21.42 -9.82 -17.10
C PHE A 77 -21.11 -9.65 -18.59
N ARG A 78 -21.51 -10.65 -19.39
CA ARG A 78 -21.40 -10.63 -20.86
C ARG A 78 -19.98 -10.33 -21.36
N ASP A 79 -18.96 -10.73 -20.60
CA ASP A 79 -17.54 -10.50 -20.89
C ASP A 79 -17.12 -9.02 -21.06
N ILE A 80 -17.96 -8.08 -20.62
CA ILE A 80 -17.73 -6.63 -20.81
C ILE A 80 -17.63 -5.92 -19.47
N VAL A 81 -18.50 -6.25 -18.51
CA VAL A 81 -18.56 -5.55 -17.22
C VAL A 81 -18.16 -6.50 -16.11
N THR A 82 -17.14 -6.14 -15.33
CA THR A 82 -16.69 -6.90 -14.17
C THR A 82 -17.00 -6.10 -12.90
N LEU A 83 -17.70 -6.72 -11.96
CA LEU A 83 -17.84 -6.24 -10.59
C LEU A 83 -16.84 -6.98 -9.71
N LEU A 84 -16.07 -6.23 -8.92
CA LEU A 84 -15.27 -6.77 -7.83
C LEU A 84 -15.69 -6.11 -6.51
N ALA A 85 -15.81 -6.90 -5.46
CA ALA A 85 -15.98 -6.42 -4.09
C ALA A 85 -15.25 -7.33 -3.10
N ILE A 86 -14.52 -6.73 -2.16
CA ILE A 86 -13.74 -7.43 -1.14
C ILE A 86 -14.07 -6.87 0.25
N PRO A 87 -15.22 -7.23 0.84
CA PRO A 87 -15.45 -7.00 2.27
C PRO A 87 -14.52 -7.85 3.13
N THR A 88 -14.06 -7.24 4.21
CA THR A 88 -13.23 -7.86 5.25
C THR A 88 -13.82 -7.62 6.62
N VAL A 89 -13.65 -8.61 7.50
CA VAL A 89 -13.93 -8.53 8.93
C VAL A 89 -12.63 -8.83 9.66
N ARG A 90 -12.14 -7.87 10.45
CA ARG A 90 -10.94 -8.00 11.26
C ARG A 90 -11.28 -7.89 12.73
N PHE A 91 -10.66 -8.72 13.54
CA PHE A 91 -10.76 -8.67 14.99
C PHE A 91 -9.39 -8.88 15.60
N ASP A 92 -9.09 -8.10 16.62
CA ASP A 92 -7.79 -8.13 17.28
C ASP A 92 -7.93 -7.91 18.79
N ASP A 93 -6.92 -8.32 19.55
CA ASP A 93 -6.82 -8.09 20.99
C ASP A 93 -6.03 -6.83 21.37
N ALA A 94 -5.40 -6.17 20.39
CA ALA A 94 -4.53 -5.00 20.56
C ALA A 94 -5.22 -3.64 20.29
N ASN A 95 -6.53 -3.65 20.04
CA ASN A 95 -7.36 -2.49 19.68
C ASN A 95 -6.83 -1.69 18.47
N LEU A 96 -6.28 -2.40 17.47
CA LEU A 96 -5.83 -1.85 16.19
C LEU A 96 -7.01 -1.53 15.27
N PHE A 97 -8.12 -2.27 15.39
CA PHE A 97 -9.31 -2.07 14.57
C PHE A 97 -10.43 -1.34 15.32
N GLN A 98 -11.00 -0.30 14.72
CA GLN A 98 -12.11 0.46 15.27
C GLN A 98 -13.01 1.01 14.15
N GLY A 99 -14.33 0.87 14.29
CA GLY A 99 -15.31 1.36 13.30
C GLY A 99 -16.02 0.22 12.55
N VAL A 100 -17.15 0.52 11.90
CA VAL A 100 -18.08 -0.49 11.35
C VAL A 100 -18.21 -0.42 9.82
N ILE A 101 -17.92 0.71 9.16
CA ILE A 101 -17.93 0.80 7.69
C ILE A 101 -16.90 1.83 7.25
N ASP A 102 -16.19 1.52 6.18
CA ASP A 102 -15.24 2.40 5.51
C ASP A 102 -15.89 3.71 5.00
N GLU A 103 -15.27 4.84 5.31
CA GLU A 103 -15.66 6.14 4.75
C GLU A 103 -14.98 6.34 3.40
N VAL A 104 -15.61 7.05 2.47
CA VAL A 104 -14.98 7.41 1.19
C VAL A 104 -14.77 8.93 1.16
N PRO A 105 -13.53 9.43 1.23
CA PRO A 105 -12.26 8.69 1.36
C PRO A 105 -12.01 8.11 2.76
N ASP A 106 -11.21 7.04 2.81
CA ASP A 106 -10.74 6.47 4.07
C ASP A 106 -9.79 7.49 4.73
N ARG A 107 -10.24 8.04 5.85
CA ARG A 107 -9.51 9.03 6.65
C ARG A 107 -9.55 8.63 8.12
N SER A 108 -9.65 7.34 8.41
CA SER A 108 -9.58 6.86 9.79
C SER A 108 -8.13 6.86 10.28
N GLU A 109 -7.93 7.01 11.59
CA GLU A 109 -6.59 6.83 12.20
C GLU A 109 -6.30 5.37 12.52
N ARG A 110 -7.33 4.53 12.57
CA ARG A 110 -7.29 3.10 12.84
C ARG A 110 -8.06 2.37 11.75
N ALA A 111 -7.60 1.18 11.36
CA ALA A 111 -8.31 0.38 10.37
C ALA A 111 -9.71 0.00 10.90
N ASN A 112 -10.70 -0.14 10.02
CA ASN A 112 -12.04 -0.53 10.44
C ASN A 112 -12.10 -2.04 10.74
N ILE A 113 -12.96 -2.44 11.68
CA ILE A 113 -13.28 -3.86 11.93
C ILE A 113 -13.94 -4.45 10.69
N LEU A 114 -14.79 -3.68 10.04
CA LEU A 114 -15.44 -4.02 8.77
C LEU A 114 -14.97 -3.02 7.71
N ASP A 115 -14.27 -3.51 6.70
CA ASP A 115 -13.68 -2.69 5.65
C ASP A 115 -14.01 -3.27 4.27
N LEU A 116 -14.18 -2.39 3.28
CA LEU A 116 -14.23 -2.76 1.88
C LEU A 116 -12.84 -2.48 1.30
N GLU A 117 -11.99 -3.50 1.30
CA GLU A 117 -10.58 -3.41 0.92
C GLU A 117 -10.43 -2.87 -0.51
N GLU A 118 -11.15 -3.50 -1.45
CA GLU A 118 -11.33 -3.04 -2.81
C GLU A 118 -12.77 -3.24 -3.25
N TYR A 119 -13.28 -2.32 -4.05
CA TYR A 119 -14.53 -2.51 -4.79
C TYR A 119 -14.52 -1.62 -6.03
N TYR A 120 -14.89 -2.18 -7.16
CA TYR A 120 -14.99 -1.41 -8.39
C TYR A 120 -15.88 -2.07 -9.43
N LEU A 121 -16.35 -1.24 -10.35
CA LEU A 121 -16.87 -1.68 -11.64
C LEU A 121 -15.81 -1.44 -12.70
N GLU A 122 -15.60 -2.44 -13.54
CA GLU A 122 -14.70 -2.38 -14.67
C GLU A 122 -15.46 -2.65 -15.96
N VAL A 123 -15.21 -1.83 -16.98
CA VAL A 123 -15.70 -2.02 -18.34
C VAL A 123 -14.50 -2.28 -19.23
N VAL A 124 -14.47 -3.45 -19.87
CA VAL A 124 -13.38 -3.90 -20.73
C VAL A 124 -13.79 -3.78 -22.20
N SER A 125 -12.85 -3.31 -23.03
CA SER A 125 -12.96 -3.24 -24.47
C SER A 125 -11.63 -3.65 -25.12
N GLN A 126 -11.61 -3.81 -26.44
CA GLN A 126 -10.39 -4.15 -27.18
C GLN A 126 -9.33 -3.03 -27.18
N ARG A 127 -9.74 -1.78 -26.95
CA ARG A 127 -8.85 -0.60 -27.06
C ARG A 127 -8.65 0.12 -25.73
N PHE A 128 -9.49 -0.14 -24.75
CA PHE A 128 -9.40 0.49 -23.46
C PHE A 128 -10.07 -0.37 -22.38
N ASP A 129 -9.69 -0.12 -21.14
CA ASP A 129 -10.45 -0.53 -19.97
C ASP A 129 -10.71 0.70 -19.09
N VAL A 130 -11.87 0.72 -18.42
CA VAL A 130 -12.22 1.77 -17.45
C VAL A 130 -12.63 1.11 -16.16
N ARG A 131 -12.05 1.55 -15.05
CA ARG A 131 -12.38 1.07 -13.71
C ARG A 131 -12.76 2.23 -12.80
N VAL A 132 -13.86 2.11 -12.07
CA VAL A 132 -14.36 3.13 -11.13
C VAL A 132 -14.66 2.48 -9.79
N GLY A 133 -14.03 2.98 -8.73
CA GLY A 133 -14.22 2.50 -7.37
C GLY A 133 -12.95 2.59 -6.51
N LYS A 134 -12.98 1.98 -5.33
CA LYS A 134 -11.83 1.86 -4.43
C LYS A 134 -10.88 0.76 -4.91
N GLN A 135 -9.65 1.14 -5.22
CA GLN A 135 -8.67 0.29 -5.90
C GLN A 135 -7.31 0.39 -5.23
N ILE A 136 -6.57 -0.72 -5.22
CA ILE A 136 -5.16 -0.74 -4.83
C ILE A 136 -4.30 -0.76 -6.10
N TYR A 137 -3.31 0.13 -6.14
CA TYR A 137 -2.30 0.28 -7.18
C TYR A 137 -0.93 -0.20 -6.68
N ASN A 138 -0.28 -1.04 -7.48
CA ASN A 138 1.14 -1.36 -7.31
C ASN A 138 1.87 -1.08 -8.63
N TRP A 139 2.52 0.09 -8.70
CA TRP A 139 3.31 0.51 -9.86
C TRP A 139 4.81 0.29 -9.67
N GLY A 140 5.24 -0.04 -8.45
CA GLY A 140 6.60 -0.42 -8.15
C GLY A 140 6.95 -1.78 -8.76
N LYS A 141 8.21 -1.93 -9.13
CA LYS A 141 8.86 -3.16 -9.56
C LYS A 141 9.84 -3.68 -8.53
N ALA A 142 10.39 -2.82 -7.68
CA ALA A 142 11.33 -3.20 -6.63
C ALA A 142 10.61 -3.77 -5.40
N ASP A 143 11.27 -4.71 -4.74
CA ASP A 143 10.80 -5.30 -3.49
C ASP A 143 11.21 -4.39 -2.32
N GLY A 144 10.32 -3.52 -1.84
CA GLY A 144 10.58 -2.62 -0.70
C GLY A 144 10.23 -1.16 -0.98
N ILE A 145 11.24 -0.32 -1.20
CA ILE A 145 11.03 1.11 -1.46
C ILE A 145 10.67 1.29 -2.93
N ASN A 146 9.54 1.97 -3.18
CA ASN A 146 8.98 2.22 -4.50
C ASN A 146 8.91 3.74 -4.77
N PRO A 147 10.00 4.37 -5.27
CA PRO A 147 10.05 5.81 -5.54
C PRO A 147 9.04 6.32 -6.57
N SER A 148 8.39 5.40 -7.29
CA SER A 148 7.47 5.69 -8.37
C SER A 148 6.00 5.42 -8.04
N ASN A 149 5.69 4.90 -6.85
CA ASN A 149 4.32 4.58 -6.43
C ASN A 149 3.79 5.62 -5.43
N HIS A 150 2.85 6.47 -5.88
CA HIS A 150 2.24 7.52 -5.06
C HIS A 150 0.70 7.54 -5.13
N LEU A 151 0.09 6.49 -5.70
CA LEU A 151 -1.38 6.39 -5.79
C LEU A 151 -1.97 5.65 -4.60
N SER A 152 -1.45 4.46 -4.29
CA SER A 152 -1.86 3.72 -3.11
C SER A 152 -1.21 4.30 -1.87
N THR A 153 -1.92 4.13 -0.76
CA THR A 153 -1.44 4.49 0.56
C THR A 153 -1.29 3.24 1.38
N VAL A 154 -0.44 3.26 2.41
CA VAL A 154 -0.18 2.08 3.24
C VAL A 154 -0.71 2.25 4.66
N ASP A 155 -0.95 1.13 5.33
CA ASP A 155 -1.29 1.06 6.74
C ASP A 155 -0.07 0.64 7.57
N LEU A 156 0.57 1.61 8.21
CA LEU A 156 1.72 1.41 9.09
C LEU A 156 1.32 1.31 10.57
N THR A 157 0.09 0.91 10.88
CA THR A 157 -0.31 0.63 12.26
C THR A 157 0.42 -0.58 12.83
N ASP A 158 0.72 -1.56 11.98
CA ASP A 158 1.61 -2.69 12.25
C ASP A 158 2.70 -2.77 11.18
N LEU A 159 3.97 -2.66 11.58
CA LEU A 159 5.11 -2.69 10.64
C LEU A 159 5.54 -4.10 10.25
N VAL A 160 4.96 -5.14 10.87
CA VAL A 160 5.16 -6.54 10.47
C VAL A 160 4.34 -6.86 9.23
N GLU A 161 3.22 -6.16 9.08
CA GLU A 161 2.24 -6.40 8.04
C GLU A 161 2.41 -5.41 6.91
N ASP A 162 2.37 -5.92 5.67
CA ASP A 162 2.33 -5.08 4.49
C ASP A 162 0.86 -4.94 4.06
N ARG A 163 0.29 -3.75 4.28
CA ARG A 163 -1.13 -3.49 4.06
C ARG A 163 -1.30 -2.24 3.23
N ASP A 164 -1.81 -2.42 2.03
CA ASP A 164 -2.25 -1.33 1.18
C ASP A 164 -3.68 -0.90 1.55
N ILE A 165 -3.93 0.40 1.46
CA ILE A 165 -5.24 1.03 1.60
C ILE A 165 -5.65 1.49 0.19
N GLY A 166 -6.76 0.95 -0.30
CA GLY A 166 -7.30 1.32 -1.59
C GLY A 166 -7.79 2.78 -1.62
N ILE A 167 -7.65 3.42 -2.77
CA ILE A 167 -8.14 4.78 -3.00
C ILE A 167 -9.33 4.77 -3.96
N PHE A 168 -10.32 5.63 -3.71
CA PHE A 168 -11.43 5.80 -4.64
C PHE A 168 -10.98 6.60 -5.85
N SER A 169 -11.05 6.00 -7.03
CA SER A 169 -10.52 6.58 -8.26
C SER A 169 -11.28 6.10 -9.50
N THR A 170 -11.06 6.83 -10.59
CA THR A 170 -11.32 6.36 -11.95
C THR A 170 -9.98 6.08 -12.63
N ARG A 171 -9.82 4.86 -13.15
CA ARG A 171 -8.67 4.43 -13.93
C ARG A 171 -9.10 4.18 -15.36
N ILE A 172 -8.31 4.62 -16.33
CA ILE A 172 -8.51 4.32 -17.76
C ILE A 172 -7.18 3.82 -18.31
N ASN A 173 -7.15 2.60 -18.83
CA ASN A 173 -6.07 2.16 -19.70
C ASN A 173 -6.46 2.38 -21.16
N LEU A 174 -5.52 2.89 -21.95
CA LEU A 174 -5.61 2.98 -23.39
C LEU A 174 -4.54 2.07 -23.99
N PHE A 175 -4.96 1.05 -24.75
CA PHE A 175 -4.06 0.15 -25.46
C PHE A 175 -3.62 0.82 -26.77
N LEU A 176 -2.49 1.53 -26.73
CA LEU A 176 -1.98 2.29 -27.88
C LEU A 176 -1.44 1.35 -28.96
N THR A 177 -0.77 0.28 -28.54
CA THR A 177 -0.33 -0.86 -29.35
C THR A 177 -0.51 -2.16 -28.54
N GLN A 178 -0.06 -3.29 -29.08
CA GLN A 178 -0.01 -4.56 -28.31
C GLN A 178 0.99 -4.51 -27.15
N ASP A 179 1.98 -3.61 -27.23
CA ASP A 179 3.11 -3.54 -26.31
C ASP A 179 3.15 -2.24 -25.49
N VAL A 180 2.27 -1.27 -25.78
CA VAL A 180 2.27 0.06 -25.16
C VAL A 180 0.89 0.41 -24.61
N ILE A 181 0.84 0.72 -23.33
CA ILE A 181 -0.38 1.05 -22.59
C ILE A 181 -0.20 2.41 -21.92
N LEU A 182 -1.15 3.32 -22.13
CA LEU A 182 -1.26 4.54 -21.36
C LEU A 182 -2.33 4.34 -20.28
N GLU A 183 -1.90 4.25 -19.03
CA GLU A 183 -2.76 4.22 -17.86
C GLU A 183 -2.92 5.63 -17.30
N THR A 184 -4.15 6.02 -17.03
CA THR A 184 -4.50 7.32 -16.45
C THR A 184 -5.36 7.08 -15.22
N VAL A 185 -5.09 7.81 -14.14
CA VAL A 185 -5.81 7.70 -12.87
C VAL A 185 -6.21 9.09 -12.41
N TRP A 186 -7.48 9.22 -12.02
CA TRP A 186 -8.01 10.40 -11.36
C TRP A 186 -8.66 9.98 -10.04
N SER A 187 -8.22 10.58 -8.95
CA SER A 187 -8.83 10.41 -7.63
C SER A 187 -9.38 11.75 -7.14
N PRO A 188 -10.70 11.87 -6.89
CA PRO A 188 -11.28 13.10 -6.37
C PRO A 188 -11.04 13.29 -4.87
N PHE A 189 -10.58 12.26 -4.18
CA PHE A 189 -10.49 12.24 -2.72
C PHE A 189 -9.09 11.90 -2.24
N PHE A 190 -8.66 12.57 -1.18
CA PHE A 190 -7.39 12.28 -0.52
C PHE A 190 -7.59 11.28 0.63
N THR A 191 -6.88 10.16 0.52
CA THR A 191 -6.68 9.13 1.54
C THR A 191 -5.25 9.32 2.07
N PRO A 192 -5.03 9.50 3.38
CA PRO A 192 -3.70 9.57 3.98
C PRO A 192 -3.17 8.19 4.36
N ILE A 193 -1.85 8.08 4.52
CA ILE A 193 -1.22 6.95 5.21
C ILE A 193 -1.81 6.79 6.62
N ARG A 194 -1.96 5.54 7.07
CA ARG A 194 -2.34 5.25 8.44
C ARG A 194 -1.08 5.02 9.27
N LEU A 195 -0.94 5.76 10.37
CA LEU A 195 0.22 5.67 11.26
C LEU A 195 -0.17 4.97 12.55
N ALA A 196 0.77 4.21 13.12
CA ALA A 196 0.63 3.63 14.45
C ALA A 196 0.21 4.68 15.49
N PRO A 197 -0.91 4.47 16.22
CA PRO A 197 -1.36 5.40 17.26
C PRO A 197 -0.30 5.61 18.35
N ARG A 198 -0.31 6.78 18.97
CA ARG A 198 0.59 7.06 20.09
C ARG A 198 0.42 6.04 21.21
N GLY A 199 1.55 5.66 21.82
CA GLY A 199 1.56 4.68 22.91
C GLY A 199 1.40 3.23 22.46
N THR A 200 1.45 2.95 21.15
CA THR A 200 1.59 1.60 20.62
C THR A 200 3.06 1.25 20.36
N ARG A 201 3.35 -0.04 20.16
CA ARG A 201 4.70 -0.57 19.87
C ARG A 201 5.37 0.12 18.69
N PHE A 202 4.64 0.36 17.61
CA PHE A 202 5.15 0.93 16.35
C PHE A 202 4.99 2.46 16.26
N SER A 203 4.51 3.12 17.32
CA SER A 203 4.44 4.58 17.38
C SER A 203 5.81 5.22 17.16
N PHE A 204 5.91 6.09 16.16
CA PHE A 204 7.10 6.91 15.90
C PHE A 204 7.39 7.91 17.03
N ILE A 205 6.39 8.22 17.85
CA ILE A 205 6.53 9.10 19.00
C ILE A 205 6.57 8.27 20.29
N PRO A 206 7.64 8.35 21.09
CA PRO A 206 7.70 7.66 22.38
C PRO A 206 6.58 8.10 23.31
N ALA A 207 6.03 7.18 24.10
CA ALA A 207 4.97 7.49 25.08
C ALA A 207 5.41 8.54 26.12
N ALA A 208 6.70 8.55 26.49
CA ALA A 208 7.27 9.53 27.40
C ALA A 208 7.51 10.92 26.78
N SER A 209 7.24 11.11 25.49
CA SER A 209 7.43 12.39 24.82
C SER A 209 6.43 13.42 25.34
N THR A 210 6.94 14.54 25.85
CA THR A 210 6.14 15.70 26.25
C THR A 210 5.70 16.56 25.05
N VAL A 211 6.14 16.23 23.84
CA VAL A 211 5.77 16.96 22.62
C VAL A 211 4.27 16.76 22.37
N ARG A 212 3.52 17.86 22.46
CA ARG A 212 2.12 17.90 22.09
C ARG A 212 1.99 17.79 20.58
N VAL A 213 1.30 16.76 20.11
CA VAL A 213 0.88 16.64 18.71
C VAL A 213 -0.60 16.95 18.62
N ASN A 214 -0.94 17.93 17.80
CA ASN A 214 -2.32 18.31 17.52
C ASN A 214 -2.94 17.29 16.52
N PRO A 215 -4.28 17.26 16.39
CA PRO A 215 -4.93 16.50 15.33
C PRO A 215 -4.39 16.89 13.95
N ARG A 216 -4.36 15.92 13.03
CA ARG A 216 -3.91 16.14 11.66
C ARG A 216 -4.79 17.15 10.92
N GLU A 217 -4.15 18.00 10.12
CA GLU A 217 -4.85 18.92 9.22
C GLU A 217 -5.02 18.26 7.85
N LEU A 218 -6.21 17.71 7.61
CA LEU A 218 -6.52 17.03 6.36
C LEU A 218 -6.90 18.03 5.23
N PRO A 219 -6.46 17.78 3.99
CA PRO A 219 -6.95 18.51 2.83
C PRO A 219 -8.48 18.45 2.73
N ARG A 220 -9.11 19.60 2.43
CA ARG A 220 -10.55 19.69 2.22
C ARG A 220 -10.98 18.77 1.07
N THR A 221 -12.12 18.10 1.23
CA THR A 221 -12.75 17.30 0.17
C THR A 221 -13.31 18.24 -0.91
N SER A 222 -12.55 18.41 -1.99
CA SER A 222 -12.87 19.32 -3.09
C SER A 222 -12.12 18.88 -4.35
N LEU A 223 -12.71 19.13 -5.52
CA LEU A 223 -12.08 18.85 -6.81
C LEU A 223 -10.74 19.60 -7.01
N ALA A 224 -10.53 20.72 -6.29
CA ALA A 224 -9.24 21.42 -6.29
C ALA A 224 -8.09 20.63 -5.61
N ASN A 225 -8.44 19.56 -4.89
CA ASN A 225 -7.53 18.62 -4.25
C ASN A 225 -7.61 17.22 -4.90
N SER A 226 -8.14 17.12 -6.12
CA SER A 226 -8.03 15.91 -6.91
C SER A 226 -6.56 15.58 -7.22
N GLN A 227 -6.31 14.29 -7.35
CA GLN A 227 -5.00 13.71 -7.62
C GLN A 227 -5.05 13.06 -9.01
N TYR A 228 -3.98 13.23 -9.77
CA TYR A 228 -3.88 12.74 -11.14
C TYR A 228 -2.58 11.96 -11.30
N ALA A 229 -2.65 10.86 -12.03
CA ALA A 229 -1.47 10.11 -12.39
C ALA A 229 -1.56 9.58 -13.81
N LEU A 230 -0.40 9.48 -14.45
CA LEU A 230 -0.21 8.93 -15.78
C LEU A 230 0.93 7.92 -15.70
N ARG A 231 0.75 6.76 -16.35
CA ARG A 231 1.79 5.77 -16.54
C ARG A 231 1.80 5.32 -17.99
N LEU A 232 2.91 5.54 -18.68
CA LEU A 232 3.16 4.95 -20.00
C LEU A 232 3.97 3.67 -19.80
N LEU A 233 3.30 2.53 -19.95
CA LEU A 233 3.89 1.20 -19.83
C LEU A 233 4.28 0.68 -21.21
N ALA A 234 5.47 0.12 -21.34
CA ALA A 234 5.97 -0.44 -22.58
C ALA A 234 6.68 -1.79 -22.34
N PHE A 235 6.36 -2.76 -23.19
CA PHE A 235 6.99 -4.07 -23.24
C PHE A 235 7.88 -4.16 -24.48
N TRP A 236 9.18 -4.40 -24.31
CA TRP A 236 10.10 -4.59 -25.42
C TRP A 236 10.91 -5.88 -25.23
N GLY A 237 10.43 -6.96 -25.86
CA GLY A 237 11.01 -8.28 -25.69
C GLY A 237 10.94 -8.73 -24.23
N PRO A 238 12.07 -9.00 -23.55
CA PRO A 238 12.07 -9.37 -22.13
C PRO A 238 12.02 -8.17 -21.18
N VAL A 239 12.01 -6.95 -21.70
CA VAL A 239 12.07 -5.71 -20.91
C VAL A 239 10.69 -5.15 -20.71
N ASP A 240 10.32 -4.91 -19.47
CA ASP A 240 9.13 -4.16 -19.09
C ASP A 240 9.60 -2.84 -18.46
N MET A 241 9.10 -1.72 -18.96
CA MET A 241 9.48 -0.38 -18.51
C MET A 241 8.27 0.55 -18.42
N SER A 242 8.33 1.54 -17.54
CA SER A 242 7.32 2.60 -17.53
C SER A 242 7.88 3.97 -17.20
N LEU A 243 7.20 5.00 -17.73
CA LEU A 243 7.34 6.39 -17.31
C LEU A 243 6.09 6.80 -16.55
N ILE A 244 6.29 7.45 -15.41
CA ILE A 244 5.23 7.78 -14.45
C ILE A 244 5.23 9.29 -14.19
N TRP A 245 4.04 9.86 -14.12
CA TRP A 245 3.82 11.21 -13.62
C TRP A 245 2.69 11.18 -12.61
N TYR A 246 2.86 11.89 -11.50
CA TYR A 246 1.84 12.08 -10.47
C TYR A 246 1.78 13.56 -10.08
N ASP A 247 0.58 14.12 -9.92
CA ASP A 247 0.31 15.43 -9.34
C ASP A 247 -0.83 15.29 -8.34
N GLY A 248 -0.53 15.54 -7.06
CA GLY A 248 -1.46 15.28 -5.98
C GLY A 248 -0.92 15.71 -4.63
N ILE A 249 -1.29 14.95 -3.61
CA ILE A 249 -0.97 15.25 -2.22
C ILE A 249 -0.17 14.10 -1.67
N ASN A 250 0.96 14.39 -1.03
CA ASN A 250 1.75 13.38 -0.34
C ASN A 250 0.87 12.74 0.75
N ASP A 251 0.73 11.43 0.71
CA ASP A 251 -0.04 10.65 1.68
C ASP A 251 0.67 10.56 3.03
N ALA A 252 1.98 10.79 3.07
CA ALA A 252 2.77 10.93 4.28
C ALA A 252 2.75 12.38 4.80
N PRO A 253 2.43 12.61 6.09
CA PRO A 253 2.40 13.96 6.65
C PRO A 253 3.81 14.46 6.97
N VAL A 254 4.00 15.78 6.89
CA VAL A 254 5.12 16.49 7.54
C VAL A 254 4.64 17.16 8.81
N SER A 255 5.56 17.41 9.75
CA SER A 255 5.23 18.11 11.00
C SER A 255 5.39 19.62 10.83
N ARG A 256 4.32 20.38 11.01
CA ARG A 256 4.37 21.84 11.16
C ARG A 256 4.49 22.19 12.63
N ARG A 257 5.52 22.97 12.99
CA ARG A 257 5.69 23.48 14.35
C ARG A 257 4.85 24.74 14.55
N GLU A 258 3.96 24.72 15.53
CA GLU A 258 3.14 25.86 15.93
C GLU A 258 3.90 26.78 16.90
N ALA A 259 3.39 28.01 17.09
CA ALA A 259 4.02 29.02 17.95
C ALA A 259 4.16 28.58 19.42
N ASP A 260 3.23 27.76 19.90
CA ASP A 260 3.27 27.18 21.26
C ASP A 260 4.15 25.93 21.38
N GLY A 261 4.89 25.59 20.31
CA GLY A 261 5.80 24.46 20.26
C GLY A 261 5.14 23.10 19.99
N SER A 262 3.82 23.05 19.84
CA SER A 262 3.13 21.84 19.40
C SER A 262 3.42 21.52 17.93
N LEU A 263 3.25 20.25 17.55
CA LEU A 263 3.42 19.78 16.17
C LEU A 263 2.06 19.41 15.58
N THR A 264 1.76 19.93 14.40
CA THR A 264 0.55 19.59 13.64
C THR A 264 0.96 18.80 12.40
N PRO A 265 0.48 17.55 12.22
CA PRO A 265 0.67 16.80 10.98
C PRO A 265 -0.08 17.47 9.83
N VAL A 266 0.61 17.76 8.73
CA VAL A 266 0.06 18.44 7.55
C VAL A 266 0.52 17.73 6.28
N TYR A 267 -0.30 17.76 5.24
CA TYR A 267 -0.03 17.07 3.97
C TYR A 267 0.27 18.09 2.87
N ASN A 268 1.38 17.90 2.16
CA ASN A 268 1.85 18.84 1.14
C ASN A 268 1.46 18.37 -0.26
N LYS A 269 1.24 19.32 -1.16
CA LYS A 269 1.13 18.99 -2.59
C LYS A 269 2.50 18.59 -3.13
N ILE A 270 2.51 17.56 -3.96
CA ILE A 270 3.72 17.06 -4.62
C ILE A 270 3.46 16.79 -6.09
N ARG A 271 4.53 16.83 -6.87
CA ARG A 271 4.57 16.21 -8.20
C ARG A 271 5.71 15.23 -8.25
N VAL A 272 5.50 14.12 -8.94
CA VAL A 272 6.52 13.08 -9.09
C VAL A 272 6.69 12.77 -10.56
N LEU A 273 7.95 12.70 -10.98
CA LEU A 273 8.35 12.13 -12.27
C LEU A 273 9.12 10.85 -11.98
N GLY A 274 8.57 9.71 -12.38
CA GLY A 274 9.13 8.40 -12.13
C GLY A 274 9.47 7.64 -13.40
N ALA A 275 10.40 6.69 -13.28
CA ALA A 275 10.63 5.69 -14.29
C ALA A 275 11.02 4.36 -13.61
N ASN A 276 10.61 3.26 -14.21
CA ASN A 276 11.02 1.93 -13.77
C ASN A 276 11.31 1.00 -14.95
N ILE A 277 12.16 0.01 -14.71
CA ILE A 277 12.55 -1.01 -15.68
C ILE A 277 12.79 -2.33 -14.96
N ALA A 278 12.32 -3.42 -15.56
CA ALA A 278 12.63 -4.77 -15.12
C ALA A 278 12.84 -5.69 -16.32
N PHE A 279 13.80 -6.60 -16.21
CA PHE A 279 14.07 -7.62 -17.23
C PHE A 279 14.87 -8.77 -16.63
N ASN A 280 14.83 -9.92 -17.29
CA ASN A 280 15.60 -11.09 -16.88
C ASN A 280 16.73 -11.40 -17.88
N THR A 281 17.91 -11.69 -17.36
CA THR A 281 19.04 -12.23 -18.12
C THR A 281 19.32 -13.65 -17.65
N GLY A 282 18.70 -14.62 -18.33
CA GLY A 282 18.73 -16.02 -17.90
C GLY A 282 17.97 -16.22 -16.59
N LYS A 283 18.67 -16.63 -15.52
CA LYS A 283 18.10 -16.85 -14.17
C LYS A 283 18.24 -15.63 -13.24
N ILE A 284 18.71 -14.50 -13.75
CA ILE A 284 18.94 -13.27 -12.98
C ILE A 284 17.86 -12.27 -13.36
N GLY A 285 17.11 -11.78 -12.37
CA GLY A 285 16.20 -10.65 -12.49
C GLY A 285 16.91 -9.34 -12.21
N TRP A 286 16.69 -8.35 -13.06
CA TRP A 286 17.18 -6.98 -12.89
C TRP A 286 15.99 -6.05 -12.73
N ARG A 287 16.10 -5.11 -11.78
CA ARG A 287 15.07 -4.12 -11.50
C ARG A 287 15.72 -2.79 -11.19
N ALA A 288 15.15 -1.71 -11.69
CA ALA A 288 15.55 -0.36 -11.27
C ALA A 288 14.36 0.58 -11.30
N GLU A 289 14.34 1.51 -10.34
CA GLU A 289 13.39 2.62 -10.30
C GLU A 289 14.07 3.91 -9.91
N VAL A 290 13.50 5.01 -10.41
CA VAL A 290 13.86 6.37 -10.00
C VAL A 290 12.58 7.19 -9.90
N GLY A 291 12.51 8.04 -8.89
CA GLY A 291 11.45 9.02 -8.67
C GLY A 291 12.05 10.36 -8.30
N TYR A 292 11.69 11.40 -9.06
CA TYR A 292 12.01 12.78 -8.72
C TYR A 292 10.78 13.45 -8.13
N GLN A 293 10.83 13.72 -6.82
CA GLN A 293 9.73 14.33 -6.07
C GLN A 293 9.95 15.84 -5.94
N LEU A 294 9.01 16.59 -6.49
CA LEU A 294 8.88 18.02 -6.37
C LEU A 294 7.84 18.37 -5.31
N THR A 295 8.21 19.22 -4.37
CA THR A 295 7.34 19.70 -3.29
C THR A 295 7.02 21.18 -3.50
N ASP A 296 6.20 21.76 -2.64
CA ASP A 296 5.95 23.21 -2.63
C ASP A 296 7.15 24.04 -2.12
N GLY A 297 8.27 23.40 -1.76
CA GLY A 297 9.50 24.01 -1.27
C GLY A 297 9.37 24.73 0.08
N ARG A 298 8.19 24.74 0.70
CA ARG A 298 7.96 25.46 1.97
C ARG A 298 8.22 24.60 3.19
N ARG A 299 7.92 23.30 3.10
CA ARG A 299 7.90 22.38 4.25
C ARG A 299 8.56 21.03 3.98
N ALA A 300 8.95 20.75 2.74
CA ALA A 300 9.58 19.50 2.36
C ALA A 300 10.57 19.76 1.23
N ASP A 301 11.68 19.02 1.23
CA ASP A 301 12.74 19.15 0.24
C ASP A 301 12.31 18.56 -1.11
N HIS A 302 12.92 19.04 -2.19
CA HIS A 302 12.92 18.33 -3.46
C HIS A 302 14.00 17.24 -3.41
N PHE A 303 13.69 16.04 -3.88
CA PHE A 303 14.67 14.95 -3.85
C PHE A 303 14.48 13.97 -5.00
N VAL A 304 15.57 13.32 -5.38
CA VAL A 304 15.56 12.13 -6.24
C VAL A 304 15.78 10.92 -5.34
N GLN A 305 14.92 9.92 -5.47
CA GLN A 305 15.09 8.62 -4.84
C GLN A 305 15.17 7.55 -5.91
N TYR A 306 16.04 6.57 -5.72
CA TYR A 306 16.23 5.50 -6.68
C TYR A 306 16.57 4.18 -5.99
N VAL A 307 16.21 3.08 -6.64
CA VAL A 307 16.52 1.73 -6.23
C VAL A 307 17.02 0.93 -7.42
N ILE A 308 18.05 0.13 -7.21
CA ILE A 308 18.55 -0.85 -8.18
C ILE A 308 18.62 -2.19 -7.48
N GLY A 309 17.98 -3.19 -8.07
CA GLY A 309 17.86 -4.53 -7.53
C GLY A 309 18.33 -5.59 -8.50
N VAL A 310 18.91 -6.65 -7.94
CA VAL A 310 19.18 -7.90 -8.65
C VAL A 310 18.69 -9.07 -7.81
N ASP A 311 17.98 -10.00 -8.43
CA ASP A 311 17.47 -11.19 -7.76
C ASP A 311 17.76 -12.47 -8.52
N ARG A 312 17.82 -13.57 -7.78
CA ARG A 312 18.01 -14.91 -8.32
C ARG A 312 17.45 -15.97 -7.39
N THR A 313 16.72 -16.91 -7.97
CA THR A 313 16.33 -18.16 -7.31
C THR A 313 17.31 -19.28 -7.67
N PHE A 314 17.84 -19.93 -6.64
CA PHE A 314 18.60 -21.17 -6.74
C PHE A 314 17.69 -22.32 -6.34
N ALA A 315 17.35 -23.18 -7.31
CA ALA A 315 16.46 -24.30 -7.07
C ALA A 315 17.17 -25.44 -6.32
N ASP A 316 16.42 -26.18 -5.50
CA ASP A 316 16.84 -27.43 -4.85
C ASP A 316 18.15 -27.31 -4.04
N VAL A 317 18.37 -26.17 -3.39
CA VAL A 317 19.61 -25.93 -2.60
C VAL A 317 19.64 -26.81 -1.35
N LEU A 318 18.48 -27.05 -0.75
CA LEU A 318 18.33 -27.94 0.39
C LEU A 318 17.09 -28.83 0.21
N SER A 319 17.28 -30.04 -0.34
CA SER A 319 16.18 -30.93 -0.72
C SER A 319 15.26 -30.25 -1.76
N ASP A 320 14.00 -30.06 -1.42
CA ASP A 320 12.92 -29.45 -2.18
C ASP A 320 12.74 -27.96 -1.85
N HIS A 321 13.72 -27.35 -1.18
CA HIS A 321 13.70 -25.94 -0.82
C HIS A 321 14.60 -25.11 -1.73
N ASP A 322 13.98 -24.09 -2.33
CA ASP A 322 14.65 -23.07 -3.12
C ASP A 322 15.26 -21.99 -2.22
N LEU A 323 16.43 -21.47 -2.63
CA LEU A 323 17.04 -20.28 -2.04
C LEU A 323 16.79 -19.08 -2.96
N TYR A 324 15.96 -18.15 -2.51
CA TYR A 324 15.81 -16.84 -3.16
C TYR A 324 16.80 -15.84 -2.58
N VAL A 325 17.57 -15.18 -3.45
CA VAL A 325 18.50 -14.12 -3.07
C VAL A 325 18.10 -12.83 -3.79
N LEU A 326 17.93 -11.76 -3.02
CA LEU A 326 17.70 -10.41 -3.50
C LEU A 326 18.77 -9.48 -2.92
N LEU A 327 19.39 -8.68 -3.78
CA LEU A 327 20.26 -7.59 -3.38
C LEU A 327 19.71 -6.29 -3.96
N GLN A 328 19.49 -5.29 -3.11
CA GLN A 328 19.05 -3.97 -3.52
C GLN A 328 19.94 -2.87 -2.96
N TYR A 329 20.17 -1.85 -3.77
CA TYR A 329 20.78 -0.59 -3.36
C TYR A 329 19.76 0.52 -3.51
N VAL A 330 19.54 1.28 -2.43
CA VAL A 330 18.61 2.41 -2.39
C VAL A 330 19.38 3.68 -2.09
N GLY A 331 19.12 4.74 -2.86
CA GLY A 331 19.69 6.07 -2.66
C GLY A 331 18.61 7.15 -2.61
N LEU A 332 18.90 8.24 -1.89
CA LEU A 332 18.09 9.46 -1.88
C LEU A 332 19.03 10.67 -1.86
N GLU A 333 18.79 11.61 -2.76
CA GLU A 333 19.59 12.83 -2.91
C GLU A 333 18.68 14.06 -2.90
N ILE A 334 18.94 14.98 -1.96
CA ILE A 334 18.23 16.27 -1.88
C ILE A 334 18.74 17.17 -3.00
N THR A 335 17.81 17.65 -3.82
CA THR A 335 18.10 18.54 -4.96
C THR A 335 17.82 20.00 -4.65
N ALA A 336 16.91 20.28 -3.71
CA ALA A 336 16.67 21.62 -3.16
C ALA A 336 16.03 21.53 -1.77
N VAL A 337 16.52 22.35 -0.83
CA VAL A 337 16.09 22.35 0.57
C VAL A 337 14.87 23.25 0.79
N ALA A 338 13.92 22.81 1.60
CA ALA A 338 12.76 23.58 1.99
C ALA A 338 13.15 24.88 2.71
N GLY A 339 12.54 25.99 2.33
CA GLY A 339 12.80 27.29 2.95
C GLY A 339 14.17 27.90 2.65
N GLY A 340 14.99 27.30 1.78
CA GLY A 340 16.23 27.89 1.30
C GLY A 340 15.98 28.89 0.18
N SER A 341 16.60 30.08 0.25
CA SER A 341 16.72 30.94 -0.93
C SER A 341 17.64 30.23 -1.93
N ILE A 342 17.18 30.08 -3.17
CA ILE A 342 18.01 29.68 -4.31
C ILE A 342 19.27 30.56 -4.27
N ARG A 343 20.44 29.95 -4.10
CA ARG A 343 21.73 30.64 -4.24
C ARG A 343 22.19 30.55 -5.67
#